data_AF-A0A6I3KAT9-F1
#
_entry.id   AF-A0A6I3KAT9-F1
#
_cell.length_a   1.000
_cell.length_b   1.000
_cell.length_c   1.000
_cell.angle_alpha   90.00
_cell.angle_beta   90.00
_cell.angle_gamma   90.00
#
_symmetry.space_group_name_H-M   'P 1'
#
loop_
_entity.id
_entity.type
_entity.pdbx_description
1 polymer ?
#
loop_
_entity_poly.entity_id
_entity_poly.type
_entity_poly.pdbx_seq_one_letter_code
_entity_poly.pdbx_strand_id
1 'polypeptide(L)'
;MKDYFNADTAQKLGAQLGIDGEEYAAWVAPRVEDLEILDRVTVFAQGLREQLGGDYVGVIGGIVDKLGPELAEGEGYFNHAFHLWPVSRFIELYGIDEPEVSLDAIEALTRVFTGEFAVRPF
;
A
#
# COMPACT_ATOMS: atom_id res chain seq x y z
N MET A 1 -13.18 -12.20 -2.92
CA MET A 1 -11.98 -11.47 -3.39
C MET A 1 -11.97 -10.04 -2.88
N LYS A 2 -13.05 -9.26 -3.00
CA LYS A 2 -13.13 -7.90 -2.43
C LYS A 2 -12.94 -7.83 -0.91
N ASP A 3 -13.44 -8.83 -0.17
CA ASP A 3 -13.33 -8.90 1.29
C ASP A 3 -11.93 -9.23 1.82
N TYR A 4 -10.93 -9.36 0.93
CA TYR A 4 -9.53 -9.41 1.33
C TYR A 4 -9.12 -8.09 2.00
N PHE A 5 -9.50 -6.94 1.43
CA PHE A 5 -9.23 -5.63 2.03
C PHE A 5 -10.29 -5.32 3.09
N ASN A 6 -10.02 -5.78 4.32
CA ASN A 6 -10.88 -5.68 5.50
C ASN A 6 -10.06 -5.19 6.71
N ALA A 7 -10.66 -5.20 7.91
CA ALA A 7 -10.01 -4.78 9.15
C ALA A 7 -8.71 -5.57 9.45
N ASP A 8 -8.71 -6.89 9.30
CA ASP A 8 -7.54 -7.73 9.59
C ASP A 8 -6.36 -7.39 8.65
N THR A 9 -6.65 -7.19 7.37
CA THR A 9 -5.64 -6.80 6.38
C THR A 9 -5.12 -5.39 6.63
N ALA A 10 -5.98 -4.47 7.07
CA ALA A 10 -5.57 -3.14 7.50
C ALA A 10 -4.63 -3.24 8.70
N GLN A 11 -5.02 -3.98 9.74
CA GLN A 11 -4.19 -4.17 10.94
C GLN A 11 -2.81 -4.73 10.60
N LYS A 12 -2.76 -5.78 9.76
CA LYS A 12 -1.51 -6.36 9.27
C LYS A 12 -0.63 -5.33 8.57
N LEU A 13 -1.19 -4.60 7.60
CA LEU A 13 -0.45 -3.62 6.81
C LEU A 13 0.04 -2.46 7.68
N GLY A 14 -0.82 -1.93 8.56
CA GLY A 14 -0.47 -0.84 9.46
C GLY A 14 0.70 -1.21 10.38
N ALA A 15 0.60 -2.38 11.03
CA ALA A 15 1.68 -2.90 11.87
C ALA A 15 2.98 -3.10 11.08
N GLN A 16 2.91 -3.62 9.85
CA GLN A 16 4.08 -3.77 8.97
C GLN A 16 4.74 -2.42 8.66
N LEU A 17 3.95 -1.36 8.44
CA LEU A 17 4.47 -0.03 8.11
C LEU A 17 4.85 0.82 9.33
N GLY A 18 4.68 0.28 10.54
CA GLY A 18 5.06 0.93 11.79
C GLY A 18 4.06 1.99 12.28
N ILE A 19 2.80 1.90 11.86
CA ILE A 19 1.67 2.65 12.45
C ILE A 19 0.88 1.74 13.40
N ASP A 20 0.02 2.32 14.23
CA ASP A 20 -0.88 1.55 15.09
C ASP A 20 -1.89 0.78 14.21
N GLY A 21 -1.70 -0.53 14.11
CA GLY A 21 -2.53 -1.38 13.27
C GLY A 21 -3.98 -1.45 13.73
N GLU A 22 -4.25 -1.38 15.04
CA GLU A 22 -5.63 -1.41 15.56
C GLU A 22 -6.35 -0.10 15.24
N GLU A 23 -5.67 1.04 15.45
CA GLU A 23 -6.20 2.35 15.07
C GLU A 23 -6.45 2.44 13.56
N TYR A 24 -5.51 1.95 12.75
CA TYR A 24 -5.64 1.90 11.30
C TYR A 24 -6.79 1.02 10.84
N ALA A 25 -6.94 -0.18 11.42
CA ALA A 25 -8.06 -1.06 11.12
C ALA A 25 -9.42 -0.44 11.50
N ALA A 26 -9.49 0.22 12.67
CA ALA A 26 -10.70 0.92 13.10
C ALA A 26 -11.05 2.10 12.19
N TRP A 27 -10.05 2.77 11.60
CA TRP A 27 -10.26 3.82 10.61
C TRP A 27 -10.77 3.25 9.28
N VAL A 28 -10.18 2.15 8.79
CA VAL A 28 -10.50 1.56 7.49
C VAL A 28 -11.84 0.84 7.48
N ALA A 29 -12.13 0.01 8.49
CA ALA A 29 -13.27 -0.92 8.50
C ALA A 29 -14.63 -0.29 8.14
N PRO A 30 -15.08 0.83 8.76
CA PRO A 30 -16.38 1.42 8.43
C PRO A 30 -16.41 2.09 7.05
N ARG A 31 -15.25 2.34 6.43
CA ARG A 31 -15.14 3.03 5.13
C ARG A 31 -15.14 2.07 3.95
N VAL A 32 -15.00 0.76 4.18
CA VAL A 32 -14.87 -0.25 3.12
C VAL A 32 -16.08 -1.18 2.98
N GLU A 33 -17.05 -1.11 3.90
CA GLU A 33 -18.16 -2.07 4.03
C GLU A 33 -18.89 -2.32 2.69
N ASP A 34 -19.34 -1.24 2.04
CA ASP A 34 -20.11 -1.32 0.79
C ASP A 34 -19.27 -1.14 -0.49
N LEU A 35 -17.94 -1.11 -0.36
CA LEU A 35 -17.05 -0.80 -1.47
C LEU A 35 -16.60 -2.05 -2.24
N GLU A 36 -16.33 -1.85 -3.53
CA GLU A 36 -15.65 -2.83 -4.38
C GLU A 36 -14.13 -2.75 -4.22
N ILE A 37 -13.42 -3.78 -4.68
CA ILE A 37 -12.01 -4.00 -4.33
C ILE A 37 -11.09 -2.80 -4.58
N LEU A 38 -11.23 -2.10 -5.70
CA LEU A 38 -10.40 -0.94 -6.04
C LEU A 38 -10.68 0.27 -5.14
N ASP A 39 -11.95 0.46 -4.77
CA ASP A 39 -12.35 1.53 -3.86
C ASP A 39 -11.86 1.22 -2.44
N ARG A 40 -11.87 -0.07 -2.03
CA ARG A 40 -11.26 -0.50 -0.76
C ARG A 40 -9.76 -0.23 -0.73
N VAL A 41 -9.03 -0.61 -1.79
CA VAL A 41 -7.58 -0.32 -1.90
C VAL A 41 -7.30 1.18 -1.85
N THR A 42 -8.18 1.99 -2.46
CA THR A 42 -8.09 3.46 -2.40
C THR A 42 -8.28 3.98 -0.97
N VAL A 43 -9.28 3.47 -0.22
CA VAL A 43 -9.48 3.83 1.19
C VAL A 43 -8.25 3.49 2.03
N PHE A 44 -7.64 2.32 1.83
CA PHE A 44 -6.40 1.98 2.53
C PHE A 44 -5.29 3.00 2.23
N ALA A 45 -5.04 3.31 0.96
CA ALA A 45 -4.01 4.29 0.57
C ALA A 45 -4.26 5.68 1.18
N GLN A 46 -5.52 6.11 1.26
CA GLN A 46 -5.91 7.35 1.95
C GLN A 46 -5.65 7.26 3.45
N GLY A 47 -6.00 6.16 4.11
CA GLY A 47 -5.72 5.98 5.53
C GLY A 47 -4.22 5.95 5.85
N LEU A 48 -3.38 5.37 4.99
CA LEU A 48 -1.93 5.46 5.11
C LEU A 48 -1.44 6.92 5.04
N ARG A 49 -2.00 7.72 4.13
CA ARG A 49 -1.66 9.14 3.99
C ARG A 49 -2.00 9.94 5.25
N GLU A 50 -3.17 9.68 5.82
CA GLU A 50 -3.63 10.34 7.05
C GLU A 50 -2.76 9.96 8.27
N GLN A 51 -2.40 8.69 8.42
CA GLN A 51 -1.73 8.21 9.63
C GLN A 51 -0.21 8.35 9.62
N LEU A 52 0.45 8.18 8.46
CA LEU A 52 1.90 8.33 8.38
C LEU A 52 2.34 9.80 8.48
N GLY A 53 1.49 10.74 8.06
CA GLY A 53 1.78 12.18 8.09
C GLY A 53 3.01 12.57 7.26
N GLY A 54 3.40 13.85 7.25
CA GLY A 54 4.64 14.29 6.57
C GLY A 54 4.55 14.48 5.05
N ASP A 55 5.68 14.79 4.42
CA ASP A 55 5.80 14.92 2.96
C ASP A 55 5.90 13.55 2.27
N TYR A 56 5.57 13.52 0.98
CA TYR A 56 5.52 12.28 0.20
C TYR A 56 6.87 11.54 0.20
N VAL A 57 7.98 12.25 -0.01
CA VAL A 57 9.32 11.67 -0.14
C VAL A 57 9.73 10.95 1.14
N GLY A 58 9.53 11.59 2.30
CA GLY A 58 9.80 10.97 3.59
C GLY A 58 8.92 9.74 3.86
N VAL A 59 7.63 9.84 3.54
CA VAL A 59 6.67 8.73 3.75
C VAL A 59 7.00 7.53 2.88
N ILE A 60 7.19 7.73 1.57
CA ILE A 60 7.39 6.62 0.66
C ILE A 60 8.73 5.92 0.92
N GLY A 61 9.78 6.65 1.27
CA GLY A 61 11.04 6.06 1.70
C GLY A 61 10.85 5.15 2.93
N GLY A 62 10.13 5.63 3.94
CA GLY A 62 9.83 4.83 5.14
C GLY A 62 8.90 3.63 4.89
N ILE A 63 8.10 3.65 3.83
CA ILE A 63 7.31 2.49 3.37
C ILE A 63 8.21 1.47 2.68
N VAL A 64 9.09 1.93 1.78
CA VAL A 64 10.03 1.07 1.01
C VAL A 64 10.89 0.23 1.94
N ASP A 65 11.43 0.83 3.01
CA ASP A 65 12.23 0.14 4.03
C ASP A 65 11.49 -1.01 4.74
N LYS A 66 10.15 -1.04 4.66
CA LYS A 66 9.28 -1.97 5.39
C LYS A 66 8.48 -2.90 4.49
N LEU A 67 8.76 -2.92 3.18
CA LEU A 67 8.06 -3.76 2.21
C LEU A 67 8.19 -5.26 2.47
N GLY A 68 9.30 -5.67 3.08
CA GLY A 68 9.61 -7.08 3.36
C GLY A 68 10.60 -7.66 2.35
N PRO A 69 10.85 -8.98 2.41
CA PRO A 69 11.80 -9.65 1.51
C PRO A 69 11.27 -9.72 0.07
N GLU A 70 12.19 -9.72 -0.90
CA GLU A 70 11.88 -9.97 -2.31
C GLU A 70 11.20 -11.33 -2.49
N LEU A 71 10.24 -11.42 -3.41
CA LEU A 71 9.58 -12.67 -3.74
C LEU A 71 10.57 -13.65 -4.37
N ALA A 72 10.55 -14.91 -3.91
CA ALA A 72 11.36 -15.95 -4.55
C ALA A 72 10.84 -16.24 -5.97
N GLU A 73 11.74 -16.65 -6.86
CA GLU A 73 11.39 -16.97 -8.24
C GLU A 73 10.32 -18.07 -8.30
N GLY A 74 9.19 -17.77 -8.96
CA GLY A 74 8.04 -18.68 -9.05
C GLY A 74 7.00 -18.55 -7.93
N GLU A 75 7.22 -17.69 -6.92
CA GLU A 75 6.18 -17.34 -5.95
C GLU A 75 5.24 -16.27 -6.53
N GLY A 76 3.96 -16.62 -6.68
CA GLY A 76 2.93 -15.68 -7.13
C GLY A 76 2.57 -14.69 -6.02
N TYR A 77 2.55 -13.39 -6.34
CA TYR A 77 2.24 -12.32 -5.37
C TYR A 77 0.84 -12.46 -4.72
N PHE A 78 -0.11 -13.11 -5.39
CA PHE A 78 -1.46 -13.33 -4.89
C PHE A 78 -1.50 -14.07 -3.54
N ASN A 79 -0.53 -14.95 -3.29
CA ASN A 79 -0.51 -15.74 -2.07
C ASN A 79 0.23 -15.06 -0.91
N HIS A 80 1.16 -14.13 -1.20
CA HIS A 80 2.12 -13.64 -0.20
C HIS A 80 2.14 -12.12 -0.01
N ALA A 81 1.79 -11.35 -1.04
CA ALA A 81 2.03 -9.90 -1.07
C ALA A 81 0.82 -9.06 -1.48
N PHE A 82 -0.35 -9.68 -1.68
CA PHE A 82 -1.55 -8.96 -2.13
C PHE A 82 -1.99 -7.83 -1.18
N HIS A 83 -1.66 -7.92 0.11
CA HIS A 83 -1.89 -6.85 1.10
C HIS A 83 -1.05 -5.58 0.85
N LEU A 84 -0.06 -5.60 -0.05
CA LEU A 84 0.75 -4.45 -0.44
C LEU A 84 0.15 -3.60 -1.57
N TRP A 85 -0.97 -4.01 -2.19
CA TRP A 85 -1.62 -3.20 -3.23
C TRP A 85 -1.92 -1.74 -2.79
N PRO A 86 -2.32 -1.45 -1.53
CA PRO A 86 -2.48 -0.08 -1.07
C PRO A 86 -1.22 0.78 -1.19
N VAL A 87 -0.02 0.20 -1.17
CA VAL A 87 1.24 0.94 -1.40
C VAL A 87 1.35 1.35 -2.87
N SER A 88 1.02 0.46 -3.81
CA SER A 88 0.93 0.78 -5.24
C SER A 88 -0.04 1.94 -5.47
N ARG A 89 -1.23 1.86 -4.84
CA ARG A 89 -2.26 2.90 -4.93
C ARG A 89 -1.84 4.21 -4.25
N PHE A 90 -1.05 4.16 -3.18
CA PHE A 90 -0.49 5.34 -2.53
C PHE A 90 0.43 6.12 -3.48
N ILE A 91 1.36 5.42 -4.16
CA ILE A 91 2.24 6.04 -5.15
C ILE A 91 1.43 6.63 -6.31
N GLU A 92 0.43 5.90 -6.81
CA GLU A 92 -0.46 6.36 -7.88
C GLU A 92 -1.18 7.67 -7.54
N LEU A 93 -1.65 7.81 -6.29
CA LEU A 93 -2.43 8.98 -5.85
C LEU A 93 -1.57 10.19 -5.49
N TYR A 94 -0.35 9.99 -5.00
CA TYR A 94 0.44 11.04 -4.35
C TYR A 94 1.83 11.27 -4.94
N GLY A 95 2.30 10.42 -5.86
CA GLY A 95 3.68 10.44 -6.35
C GLY A 95 3.94 11.26 -7.61
N ILE A 96 2.90 11.77 -8.30
CA ILE A 96 3.05 12.41 -9.62
C ILE A 96 3.96 13.64 -9.60
N ASP A 97 3.96 14.39 -8.50
CA ASP A 97 4.77 15.60 -8.34
C ASP A 97 6.24 15.27 -7.99
N GLU A 98 6.56 14.00 -7.67
CA GLU A 98 7.88 13.52 -7.29
C GLU A 98 8.27 12.26 -8.10
N PRO A 99 8.44 12.37 -9.43
CA PRO A 99 8.51 11.22 -10.33
C PRO A 99 9.76 10.35 -10.15
N GLU A 100 10.93 10.95 -9.90
CA GLU A 100 12.17 10.17 -9.68
C GLU A 100 12.05 9.27 -8.45
N VAL A 101 11.63 9.84 -7.32
CA VAL A 101 11.41 9.10 -6.06
C VAL A 101 10.32 8.04 -6.22
N SER A 102 9.27 8.34 -6.99
CA SER A 102 8.17 7.40 -7.22
C SER A 102 8.59 6.22 -8.08
N LEU A 103 9.39 6.44 -9.13
CA LEU A 103 9.88 5.36 -9.99
C LEU A 103 10.81 4.41 -9.21
N ASP A 104 11.68 4.94 -8.36
CA ASP A 104 12.52 4.14 -7.47
C ASP A 104 11.67 3.30 -6.49
N ALA A 105 10.62 3.90 -5.91
CA ALA A 105 9.70 3.19 -5.02
C ALA A 105 8.88 2.11 -5.75
N ILE A 106 8.47 2.37 -7.00
CA ILE A 106 7.78 1.40 -7.86
C ILE A 106 8.70 0.22 -8.19
N GLU A 107 9.98 0.48 -8.47
CA GLU A 107 10.98 -0.57 -8.70
C GLU A 107 11.08 -1.46 -7.46
N ALA A 108 11.28 -0.87 -6.28
CA ALA A 108 11.36 -1.61 -5.02
C ALA A 108 10.09 -2.42 -4.74
N LEU A 109 8.91 -1.83 -4.93
CA LEU A 109 7.62 -2.51 -4.78
C LEU A 109 7.48 -3.69 -5.74
N THR A 110 7.99 -3.59 -6.96
CA THR A 110 7.91 -4.65 -7.98
C THR A 110 8.69 -5.91 -7.58
N ARG A 111 9.72 -5.78 -6.74
CA ARG A 111 10.49 -6.95 -6.25
C ARG A 111 9.74 -7.76 -5.19
N VAL A 112 8.77 -7.16 -4.51
CA VAL A 112 7.97 -7.81 -3.44
C VAL A 112 6.51 -8.04 -3.81
N PHE A 113 5.98 -7.30 -4.81
CA PHE A 113 4.59 -7.31 -5.25
C PHE A 113 4.53 -6.96 -6.75
N THR A 114 3.81 -5.90 -7.14
CA THR A 114 3.71 -5.37 -8.51
C THR A 114 3.56 -3.85 -8.47
N GLY A 115 4.35 -3.17 -9.31
CA GLY A 115 4.26 -1.74 -9.57
C GLY A 115 3.34 -1.36 -10.74
N GLU A 116 2.66 -2.32 -11.38
CA GLU A 116 1.95 -2.12 -12.66
C GLU A 116 0.80 -1.11 -12.62
N PHE A 117 0.24 -0.85 -11.44
CA PHE A 117 -0.82 0.13 -11.23
C PHE A 117 -0.20 1.51 -10.98
N ALA A 118 0.76 1.57 -10.06
CA ALA A 118 1.49 2.77 -9.67
C ALA A 118 2.22 3.45 -10.84
N VAL A 119 2.72 2.71 -11.82
CA VAL A 119 3.51 3.28 -12.93
C VAL A 119 2.69 4.03 -13.97
N ARG A 120 1.38 3.79 -14.05
CA ARG A 120 0.52 4.31 -15.14
C ARG A 120 0.39 5.84 -15.23
N PRO A 121 0.44 6.61 -14.13
CA PRO A 121 0.35 8.06 -14.20
C PRO A 121 1.62 8.77 -14.70
N PHE A 122 2.77 8.08 -14.80
CA PHE A 122 4.07 8.65 -15.18
C PHE A 122 4.33 8.65 -16.69
#